data_AF-A0A1C5PK50-F1
#
_entry.id   AF-A0A1C5PK50-F1
#
_cell.length_a   1.000
_cell.length_b   1.000
_cell.length_c   1.000
_cell.angle_alpha   90.00
_cell.angle_beta   90.00
_cell.angle_gamma   90.00
#
_symmetry.space_group_name_H-M   'P 1'
#
loop_
_entity.id
_entity.type
_entity.pdbx_description
1 polymer ?
#
loop_
_entity_poly.entity_id
_entity_poly.type
_entity_poly.pdbx_seq_one_letter_code
_entity_poly.pdbx_strand_id
1 'polypeptide(L)'
;MADVGQNLPSYYKKSRYIKALNTPVNAEFERLYELIEMFMKNRFIDSADEDAVREYEKSLGISEIADTIEVRKSLIKTRLRGTQTSTRANLKAVIESYSILADISEDIPNYSFTVIFHQPNVPESVIKNIIEDLKPAHLSVTYSYEYTGTFEFAESENEYNIGVGFADGNGHGGYLGNI
;
A
#
# COMPACT_ATOMS: atom_id res chain seq x y z
N MET A 1 -30.13 27.53 -7.59
CA MET A 1 -30.73 26.90 -8.78
C MET A 1 -31.28 27.99 -9.69
N ALA A 2 -31.05 27.88 -11.00
CA ALA A 2 -31.43 28.91 -11.97
C ALA A 2 -32.92 28.80 -12.30
N ASP A 3 -33.73 29.74 -11.81
CA ASP A 3 -35.12 29.88 -12.25
C ASP A 3 -35.12 30.40 -13.70
N VAL A 4 -35.55 29.57 -14.65
CA VAL A 4 -35.61 29.91 -16.07
C VAL A 4 -36.47 31.17 -16.30
N GLY A 5 -37.44 31.42 -15.42
CA GLY A 5 -38.27 32.63 -15.43
C GLY A 5 -37.49 33.93 -15.19
N GLN A 6 -36.31 33.88 -14.55
CA GLN A 6 -35.48 35.06 -14.33
C GLN A 6 -34.78 35.54 -15.60
N ASN A 7 -34.45 34.60 -16.49
CA ASN A 7 -33.80 34.85 -17.77
C ASN A 7 -34.79 35.30 -18.86
N LEU A 8 -36.10 35.28 -18.56
CA LEU A 8 -37.11 35.77 -19.48
C LEU A 8 -37.28 37.29 -19.42
N PRO A 9 -37.60 37.93 -20.56
CA PRO A 9 -37.97 39.35 -20.60
C PRO A 9 -39.07 39.73 -19.60
N SER A 10 -39.00 40.96 -19.09
CA SER A 10 -39.86 41.46 -18.00
C SER A 10 -41.35 41.35 -18.26
N TYR A 11 -41.79 41.47 -19.52
CA TYR A 11 -43.19 41.38 -19.91
C TYR A 11 -43.79 39.98 -19.77
N TYR A 12 -42.98 38.91 -19.77
CA TYR A 12 -43.44 37.54 -19.53
C TYR A 12 -43.57 37.19 -18.03
N LYS A 13 -42.89 37.93 -17.15
CA LYS A 13 -42.82 37.61 -15.71
C LYS A 13 -44.17 37.70 -14.98
N LYS A 14 -45.15 38.45 -15.51
CA LYS A 14 -46.50 38.57 -14.95
C LYS A 14 -47.51 37.59 -15.54
N SER A 15 -47.19 36.90 -16.64
CA SER A 15 -48.12 35.99 -17.29
C SER A 15 -48.32 34.70 -16.49
N ARG A 16 -49.58 34.40 -16.13
CA ARG A 16 -49.94 33.14 -15.46
C ARG A 16 -49.57 31.93 -16.31
N TYR A 17 -49.75 32.01 -17.62
CA TYR A 17 -49.46 30.92 -18.55
C TYR A 17 -47.96 30.61 -18.62
N ILE A 18 -47.12 31.65 -18.69
CA ILE A 18 -45.66 31.47 -18.72
C ILE A 18 -45.15 30.91 -17.40
N LYS A 19 -45.69 31.38 -16.26
CA LYS A 19 -45.35 30.79 -14.95
C LYS A 19 -45.72 29.30 -14.90
N ALA A 20 -46.93 28.95 -15.33
CA ALA A 20 -47.39 27.56 -15.34
C ALA A 20 -46.56 26.66 -16.27
N LEU A 21 -46.09 27.19 -17.41
CA LEU A 21 -45.20 26.48 -18.32
C LEU A 21 -43.80 26.29 -17.73
N ASN A 22 -43.26 27.32 -17.07
CA ASN A 22 -41.92 27.26 -16.50
C ASN A 22 -41.82 26.36 -15.27
N THR A 23 -42.91 26.12 -14.54
CA THR A 23 -42.89 25.23 -13.36
C THR A 23 -42.34 23.83 -13.67
N PRO A 24 -42.92 23.05 -14.62
CA PRO A 24 -42.36 21.74 -14.97
C PRO A 24 -40.98 21.85 -15.62
N VAL A 25 -40.72 22.90 -16.41
CA VAL A 25 -39.40 23.12 -17.04
C VAL A 25 -38.31 23.31 -15.99
N ASN A 26 -38.55 24.15 -14.98
CA ASN A 26 -37.64 24.36 -13.86
C ASN A 26 -37.38 23.04 -13.12
N ALA A 27 -38.42 22.22 -12.88
CA ALA A 27 -38.25 20.92 -12.23
C ALA A 27 -37.36 19.96 -13.03
N GLU A 28 -37.47 19.93 -14.36
CA GLU A 28 -36.58 19.12 -15.21
C GLU A 28 -35.14 19.66 -15.22
N PHE A 29 -34.96 20.99 -15.20
CA PHE A 29 -33.63 21.58 -15.06
C PHE A 29 -33.00 21.26 -13.70
N GLU A 30 -33.78 21.32 -12.61
CA GLU A 30 -33.31 20.94 -11.28
C GLU A 30 -32.82 19.48 -11.27
N ARG A 31 -33.61 18.54 -11.81
CA ARG A 31 -33.18 17.14 -11.98
C ARG A 31 -31.91 17.01 -12.81
N LEU A 32 -31.80 17.75 -13.92
CA LEU A 32 -30.61 17.73 -14.76
C LEU A 32 -29.38 18.24 -13.98
N TYR A 33 -29.52 19.31 -13.21
CA TYR A 33 -28.41 19.84 -12.40
C TYR A 33 -28.00 18.86 -11.30
N GLU A 34 -28.96 18.20 -10.65
CA GLU A 34 -28.68 17.14 -9.66
C GLU A 34 -27.92 15.97 -10.29
N LEU A 35 -28.32 15.53 -11.49
CA LEU A 35 -27.63 14.47 -12.23
C LEU A 35 -26.21 14.87 -12.62
N ILE A 36 -25.99 16.11 -13.07
CA ILE A 36 -24.66 16.63 -13.39
C ILE A 36 -23.80 16.69 -12.13
N GLU A 37 -24.35 17.16 -11.01
CA GLU A 37 -23.62 17.24 -9.75
C GLU A 37 -23.24 15.84 -9.24
N MET A 38 -24.17 14.88 -9.30
CA MET A 38 -23.91 13.47 -8.97
C MET A 38 -22.83 12.89 -9.87
N PHE A 39 -22.91 13.08 -11.19
CA PHE A 39 -21.89 12.65 -12.13
C PHE A 39 -20.50 13.22 -11.80
N MET A 40 -20.43 14.52 -11.49
CA MET A 40 -19.18 15.19 -11.14
C MET A 40 -18.60 14.69 -9.80
N LYS A 41 -19.46 14.40 -8.81
CA LYS A 41 -19.04 13.77 -7.54
C LYS A 41 -18.53 12.35 -7.75
N ASN A 42 -19.20 11.57 -8.60
CA ASN A 42 -18.83 10.19 -8.88
C ASN A 42 -17.51 10.03 -9.62
N ARG A 43 -17.00 11.11 -10.22
CA ARG A 43 -15.67 11.14 -10.86
C ARG A 43 -14.51 11.07 -9.84
N PHE A 44 -14.75 11.38 -8.57
CA PHE A 44 -13.75 11.29 -7.51
C PHE A 44 -14.09 10.13 -6.57
N ILE A 45 -13.12 9.25 -6.32
CA ILE A 45 -13.34 8.03 -5.53
C ILE A 45 -13.83 8.34 -4.12
N ASP A 46 -13.36 9.43 -3.51
CA ASP A 46 -13.76 9.80 -2.14
C ASP A 46 -15.25 10.17 -2.07
N SER A 47 -15.79 10.87 -3.07
CA SER A 47 -17.20 11.28 -3.15
C SER A 47 -18.09 10.36 -3.97
N ALA A 48 -17.54 9.27 -4.52
CA ALA A 48 -18.29 8.32 -5.33
C ALA A 48 -19.38 7.61 -4.53
N ASP A 49 -20.54 7.45 -5.15
CA ASP A 49 -21.61 6.58 -4.64
C ASP A 49 -21.30 5.10 -4.88
N GLU A 50 -22.21 4.24 -4.40
CA GLU A 50 -22.10 2.79 -4.44
C GLU A 50 -21.98 2.25 -5.87
N ASP A 51 -22.76 2.80 -6.81
CA ASP A 51 -22.79 2.36 -8.20
C ASP A 51 -21.49 2.76 -8.92
N ALA A 52 -21.00 3.97 -8.70
CA ALA A 52 -19.72 4.42 -9.23
C ALA A 52 -18.55 3.58 -8.68
N VAL A 53 -18.58 3.21 -7.39
CA VAL A 53 -17.57 2.33 -6.79
C VAL A 53 -17.55 0.97 -7.49
N ARG A 54 -18.71 0.37 -7.79
CA ARG A 54 -18.78 -0.90 -8.54
C ARG A 54 -18.19 -0.79 -9.94
N GLU A 55 -18.46 0.31 -10.64
CA GLU A 55 -17.86 0.56 -11.97
C GLU A 55 -16.34 0.72 -11.89
N TYR A 56 -15.81 1.39 -10.85
CA TYR A 56 -14.37 1.45 -10.61
C TYR A 56 -13.77 0.06 -10.36
N GLU A 57 -14.37 -0.75 -9.50
CA GLU A 57 -13.89 -2.12 -9.22
C GLU A 57 -13.86 -2.97 -10.48
N LYS A 58 -14.94 -2.94 -11.26
CA LYS A 58 -15.03 -3.64 -12.54
C LYS A 58 -13.95 -3.17 -13.52
N SER A 59 -13.71 -1.86 -13.62
CA SER A 59 -12.67 -1.30 -14.50
C SER A 59 -11.25 -1.70 -14.09
N LEU A 60 -11.02 -1.97 -12.80
CA LEU A 60 -9.73 -2.32 -12.22
C LEU A 60 -9.55 -3.83 -12.00
N GLY A 61 -10.56 -4.63 -12.33
CA GLY A 61 -10.56 -6.09 -12.10
C GLY A 61 -10.56 -6.47 -10.62
N ILE A 62 -11.13 -5.64 -9.75
CA ILE A 62 -11.32 -5.95 -8.33
C ILE A 62 -12.60 -6.76 -8.20
N SER A 63 -12.52 -7.95 -7.59
CA SER A 63 -13.71 -8.77 -7.30
C SER A 63 -14.63 -8.03 -6.33
N GLU A 64 -15.96 -8.20 -6.47
CA GLU A 64 -16.92 -7.64 -5.50
C GLU A 64 -16.68 -8.28 -4.12
N ILE A 65 -16.10 -7.49 -3.21
CA ILE A 65 -15.93 -7.88 -1.81
C ILE A 65 -17.14 -7.33 -1.04
N ALA A 66 -17.73 -8.16 -0.18
CA ALA A 66 -18.80 -7.76 0.74
C ALA A 66 -18.23 -6.94 1.92
N ASP A 67 -17.60 -5.81 1.61
CA ASP A 67 -16.99 -4.88 2.56
C ASP A 67 -17.72 -3.53 2.57
N THR A 68 -17.40 -2.66 3.54
CA THR A 68 -17.94 -1.30 3.56
C THR A 68 -17.44 -0.48 2.37
N ILE A 69 -18.23 0.52 1.97
CA ILE A 69 -17.90 1.39 0.83
C ILE A 69 -16.56 2.10 1.04
N GLU A 70 -16.20 2.46 2.27
CA GLU A 70 -14.92 3.11 2.60
C GLU A 70 -13.72 2.19 2.38
N VAL A 71 -13.84 0.92 2.78
CA VAL A 71 -12.81 -0.09 2.57
C VAL A 71 -12.61 -0.31 1.06
N ARG A 72 -13.70 -0.46 0.31
CA ARG A 72 -13.67 -0.64 -1.15
C ARG A 72 -13.04 0.55 -1.87
N LYS A 73 -13.41 1.78 -1.49
CA LYS A 73 -12.76 3.01 -1.95
C LYS A 73 -11.25 3.04 -1.65
N SER A 74 -10.83 2.54 -0.49
CA SER A 74 -9.41 2.44 -0.15
C SER A 74 -8.65 1.48 -1.07
N LEU A 75 -9.25 0.32 -1.38
CA LEU A 75 -8.68 -0.67 -2.30
C LEU A 75 -8.55 -0.14 -3.73
N ILE A 76 -9.60 0.52 -4.23
CA ILE A 76 -9.58 1.22 -5.54
C ILE A 76 -8.44 2.22 -5.59
N LYS A 77 -8.29 3.08 -4.57
CA LYS A 77 -7.21 4.07 -4.50
C LYS A 77 -5.84 3.40 -4.51
N THR A 78 -5.65 2.32 -3.76
CA THR A 78 -4.39 1.56 -3.74
C THR A 78 -4.08 0.97 -5.12
N ARG A 79 -5.07 0.38 -5.80
CA ARG A 79 -4.90 -0.23 -7.12
C ARG A 79 -4.54 0.81 -8.19
N LEU A 80 -5.22 1.96 -8.19
CA LEU A 80 -4.93 3.09 -9.09
C LEU A 80 -3.53 3.68 -8.86
N ARG A 81 -3.07 3.73 -7.61
CA ARG A 81 -1.68 4.13 -7.30
C ARG A 81 -0.68 3.08 -7.78
N GLY A 82 -0.98 1.79 -7.58
CA GLY A 82 -0.14 0.68 -8.02
C GLY A 82 -0.04 0.50 -9.55
N THR A 83 -0.92 1.13 -10.33
CA THR A 83 -0.85 1.14 -11.80
C THR A 83 0.10 2.22 -12.35
N GLN A 84 0.58 3.14 -11.49
CA GLN A 84 1.62 4.08 -11.89
C GLN A 84 2.94 3.33 -11.95
N THR A 85 3.53 3.26 -13.15
CA THR A 85 4.92 2.88 -13.48
C THR A 85 5.73 2.44 -12.26
N SER A 86 6.22 1.19 -12.29
CA SER A 86 7.10 0.53 -11.31
C SER A 86 8.44 1.26 -11.11
N THR A 87 8.38 2.55 -10.81
CA THR A 87 9.49 3.40 -10.46
C THR A 87 9.96 3.00 -9.07
N ARG A 88 11.27 3.17 -8.83
CA ARG A 88 11.88 2.98 -7.50
C ARG A 88 11.06 3.57 -6.36
N ALA A 89 10.54 4.79 -6.54
CA ALA A 89 9.76 5.49 -5.53
C ALA A 89 8.42 4.79 -5.22
N ASN A 90 7.72 4.30 -6.23
CA ASN A 90 6.46 3.59 -6.05
C ASN A 90 6.65 2.23 -5.37
N LEU A 91 7.65 1.45 -5.82
CA LEU A 91 7.98 0.17 -5.18
C LEU A 91 8.38 0.37 -3.71
N LYS A 92 9.19 1.40 -3.42
CA LYS A 92 9.55 1.75 -2.04
C LYS A 92 8.33 2.15 -1.21
N ALA A 93 7.47 3.02 -1.73
CA ALA A 93 6.26 3.47 -1.03
C ALA A 93 5.29 2.32 -0.73
N VAL A 94 5.17 1.34 -1.64
CA VAL A 94 4.36 0.14 -1.40
C VAL A 94 4.97 -0.71 -0.30
N ILE A 95 6.28 -0.94 -0.29
CA ILE A 95 6.94 -1.72 0.78
C ILE A 95 6.80 -1.02 2.14
N GLU A 96 7.02 0.30 2.17
CA GLU A 96 6.88 1.12 3.38
C GLU A 96 5.45 1.14 3.94
N SER A 97 4.42 0.97 3.08
CA SER A 97 3.02 0.86 3.52
C SER A 97 2.74 -0.35 4.44
N TYR A 98 3.61 -1.36 4.41
CA TYR A 98 3.57 -2.53 5.30
C TYR A 98 4.42 -2.35 6.57
N SER A 99 4.84 -1.12 6.89
CA SER A 99 5.74 -0.80 8.02
C SER A 99 7.15 -1.41 7.90
N ILE A 100 7.57 -1.77 6.68
CA ILE A 100 8.87 -2.36 6.41
C ILE A 100 9.82 -1.31 5.86
N LEU A 101 10.97 -1.14 6.50
CA LEU A 101 12.04 -0.30 6.01
C LEU A 101 12.84 -1.07 4.95
N ALA A 102 12.78 -0.58 3.72
CA ALA A 102 13.53 -1.13 2.61
C ALA A 102 14.07 -0.03 1.69
N ASP A 103 15.22 -0.31 1.08
CA ASP A 103 15.77 0.46 -0.02
C ASP A 103 15.83 -0.36 -1.30
N ILE A 104 15.82 0.33 -2.42
CA ILE A 104 15.87 -0.28 -3.74
C ILE A 104 17.11 0.26 -4.46
N SER A 105 17.93 -0.63 -5.00
CA SER A 105 19.08 -0.30 -5.83
C SER A 105 18.82 -0.80 -7.26
N GLU A 106 18.94 0.06 -8.26
CA GLU A 106 18.72 -0.29 -9.67
C GLU A 106 20.06 -0.59 -10.36
N ASP A 107 20.10 -1.69 -11.12
CA ASP A 107 21.21 -2.08 -11.98
C ASP A 107 20.72 -2.03 -13.44
N ILE A 108 20.81 -0.83 -14.02
CA ILE A 108 20.34 -0.54 -15.38
C ILE A 108 21.04 -1.42 -16.44
N PRO A 109 22.38 -1.63 -16.40
CA PRO A 109 23.05 -2.52 -17.34
C PRO A 109 22.52 -3.96 -17.36
N ASN A 110 22.16 -4.50 -16.19
CA ASN A 110 21.72 -5.89 -16.06
C ASN A 110 20.20 -6.07 -16.07
N TYR A 111 19.43 -5.01 -16.35
CA TYR A 111 17.97 -5.01 -16.32
C TYR A 111 17.42 -5.61 -15.01
N SER A 112 18.03 -5.24 -13.89
CA SER A 112 17.67 -5.80 -12.58
C SER A 112 17.63 -4.73 -11.50
N PHE A 113 17.00 -5.06 -10.38
CA PHE A 113 17.05 -4.25 -9.17
C PHE A 113 17.11 -5.14 -7.94
N THR A 114 17.72 -4.61 -6.89
CA THR A 114 17.88 -5.28 -5.60
C THR A 114 17.04 -4.55 -4.55
N VAL A 115 16.22 -5.31 -3.82
CA VAL A 115 15.47 -4.83 -2.67
C VAL A 115 16.25 -5.20 -1.41
N ILE A 116 16.67 -4.19 -0.67
CA ILE A 116 17.48 -4.29 0.54
C ILE A 116 16.55 -4.08 1.73
N PHE A 117 16.34 -5.11 2.55
CA PHE A 117 15.53 -5.02 3.76
C PHE A 117 16.42 -4.71 4.97
N HIS A 118 16.01 -3.70 5.75
CA HIS A 118 16.73 -3.25 6.95
C HIS A 118 16.18 -3.84 8.25
N GLN A 119 15.16 -4.70 8.16
CA GLN A 119 14.45 -5.25 9.32
C GLN A 119 14.53 -6.78 9.33
N PRO A 120 14.69 -7.41 10.51
CA PRO A 120 14.86 -8.86 10.63
C PRO A 120 13.56 -9.67 10.46
N ASN A 121 12.38 -9.07 10.66
CA ASN A 121 11.08 -9.77 10.70
C ASN A 121 10.19 -9.42 9.50
N VAL A 122 10.69 -9.57 8.27
CA VAL A 122 9.91 -9.32 7.06
C VAL A 122 9.08 -10.57 6.70
N PRO A 123 7.74 -10.48 6.56
CA PRO A 123 6.92 -11.57 6.04
C PRO A 123 7.21 -11.79 4.54
N GLU A 124 8.20 -12.63 4.29
CA GLU A 124 8.89 -12.80 3.00
C GLU A 124 7.94 -13.21 1.85
N SER A 125 6.99 -14.09 2.10
CA SER A 125 6.07 -14.60 1.07
C SER A 125 5.11 -13.53 0.53
N VAL A 126 4.57 -12.69 1.42
CA VAL A 126 3.60 -11.65 1.06
C VAL A 126 4.26 -10.54 0.24
N ILE A 127 5.43 -10.09 0.70
CA ILE A 127 6.16 -8.99 0.05
C ILE A 127 6.74 -9.40 -1.29
N LYS A 128 7.26 -10.63 -1.42
CA LYS A 128 7.74 -11.14 -2.71
C LYS A 128 6.62 -11.19 -3.75
N ASN A 129 5.43 -11.67 -3.37
CA ASN A 129 4.30 -11.72 -4.30
C ASN A 129 3.87 -10.32 -4.76
N ILE A 130 3.83 -9.36 -3.84
CA ILE A 130 3.49 -7.96 -4.17
C ILE A 130 4.54 -7.35 -5.10
N ILE A 131 5.82 -7.60 -4.87
CA ILE A 131 6.91 -7.08 -5.70
C ILE A 131 6.89 -7.75 -7.08
N GLU A 132 6.62 -9.05 -7.17
CA GLU A 132 6.46 -9.77 -8.44
C GLU A 132 5.26 -9.25 -9.25
N ASP A 133 4.15 -8.91 -8.60
CA ASP A 133 2.98 -8.33 -9.26
C ASP A 133 3.22 -6.90 -9.75
N LEU A 134 4.03 -6.13 -9.01
CA LEU A 134 4.29 -4.73 -9.31
C LEU A 134 5.51 -4.51 -10.20
N LYS A 135 6.46 -5.44 -10.27
CA LYS A 135 7.67 -5.25 -11.08
C LYS A 135 7.32 -5.33 -12.57
N PRO A 136 8.04 -4.59 -13.43
CA PRO A 136 7.92 -4.80 -14.86
C PRO A 136 8.36 -6.21 -15.23
N ALA A 137 7.65 -6.84 -16.17
CA ALA A 137 7.94 -8.22 -16.59
C ALA A 137 9.39 -8.43 -17.09
N HIS A 138 10.03 -7.37 -17.61
CA HIS A 138 11.38 -7.41 -18.15
C HIS A 138 12.49 -7.16 -17.12
N LEU A 139 12.17 -6.86 -15.87
CA LEU A 139 13.16 -6.65 -14.81
C LEU A 139 13.28 -7.87 -13.90
N SER A 140 14.51 -8.25 -13.57
CA SER A 140 14.81 -9.24 -12.54
C SER A 140 14.90 -8.59 -11.16
N VAL A 141 14.40 -9.27 -10.12
CA VAL A 141 14.48 -8.81 -8.73
C VAL A 141 15.40 -9.70 -7.90
N THR A 142 16.26 -9.09 -7.10
CA THR A 142 17.09 -9.77 -6.09
C THR A 142 16.73 -9.23 -4.70
N TYR A 143 16.73 -10.09 -3.68
CA TYR A 143 16.43 -9.70 -2.29
C TYR A 143 17.69 -9.80 -1.45
N SER A 144 18.03 -8.75 -0.70
CA SER A 144 19.12 -8.77 0.29
C SER A 144 18.62 -8.31 1.66
N TYR A 145 19.29 -8.77 2.71
CA TYR A 145 18.94 -8.48 4.10
C TYR A 145 20.15 -7.88 4.81
N GLU A 146 19.97 -6.70 5.40
CA GLU A 146 20.93 -6.12 6.33
C GLU A 146 20.59 -6.57 7.75
N TYR A 147 21.41 -7.48 8.27
CA TYR A 147 21.34 -7.86 9.68
C TYR A 147 22.22 -6.91 10.49
N THR A 148 21.59 -5.98 11.20
CA THR A 148 22.29 -5.22 12.25
C THR A 148 22.36 -6.10 13.50
N GLY A 149 23.36 -6.97 13.58
CA GLY A 149 23.71 -7.68 14.80
C GLY A 149 24.86 -6.98 15.50
N THR A 150 24.64 -6.41 16.67
CA THR A 150 25.74 -6.22 17.63
C THR A 150 26.19 -7.60 18.08
N PHE A 151 27.40 -8.00 17.70
CA PHE A 151 28.07 -9.15 18.30
C PHE A 151 28.49 -8.75 19.71
N GLU A 152 27.73 -9.16 20.72
CA GLU A 152 28.25 -9.16 22.09
C GLU A 152 29.22 -10.34 22.21
N PHE A 153 30.51 -10.03 22.30
CA PHE A 153 31.47 -11.01 22.78
C PHE A 153 31.18 -11.22 24.27
N ALA A 154 30.59 -12.36 24.62
CA ALA A 154 30.62 -12.81 26.00
C ALA A 154 32.09 -13.05 26.35
N GLU A 155 32.67 -12.20 27.21
CA GLU A 155 33.88 -12.55 27.92
C GLU A 155 33.53 -13.75 28.80
N SER A 156 33.82 -14.97 28.31
CA SER A 156 33.95 -16.09 29.22
C SER A 156 35.23 -15.82 30.02
N GLU A 157 35.09 -15.43 31.28
CA GLU A 157 36.16 -15.64 32.25
C GLU A 157 36.46 -17.15 32.27
N ASN A 158 37.42 -17.57 31.47
CA ASN A 158 38.10 -18.84 31.72
C ASN A 158 38.88 -18.62 33.02
N GLU A 159 38.25 -18.89 34.16
CA GLU A 159 38.96 -19.28 35.36
C GLU A 159 39.75 -20.55 35.01
N TYR A 160 40.94 -20.37 34.46
CA TYR A 160 41.99 -21.36 34.57
C TYR A 160 42.30 -21.48 36.05
N ASN A 161 41.63 -22.39 36.73
CA ASN A 161 42.02 -22.86 38.03
C ASN A 161 43.35 -23.60 37.84
N ILE A 162 44.45 -22.84 37.84
CA ILE A 162 45.81 -23.36 37.93
C ILE A 162 45.96 -23.89 39.37
N GLY A 163 45.36 -25.05 39.60
CA GLY A 163 45.62 -25.85 40.77
C GLY A 163 47.11 -26.15 40.78
N VAL A 164 47.83 -25.52 41.70
CA VAL A 164 49.21 -25.86 42.05
C VAL A 164 49.22 -27.29 42.59
N GLY A 165 49.35 -28.25 41.67
CA GLY A 165 49.72 -29.62 41.99
C GLY A 165 51.16 -29.61 42.46
N PHE A 166 51.36 -29.65 43.78
CA PHE A 166 52.63 -30.07 44.34
C PHE A 166 52.86 -31.51 43.91
N ALA A 167 53.93 -31.73 43.15
CA ALA A 167 54.42 -33.06 42.84
C ALA A 167 54.89 -33.72 44.15
N ASP A 168 54.17 -34.73 44.63
CA ASP A 168 54.77 -35.74 45.49
C ASP A 168 55.38 -36.84 44.61
N GLY A 169 56.70 -36.95 44.68
CA GLY A 169 57.45 -37.97 43.98
C GLY A 169 57.08 -39.33 44.54
N ASN A 170 56.26 -40.09 43.81
CA ASN A 170 56.37 -41.54 43.60
C ASN A 170 55.35 -41.95 42.54
N GLY A 171 55.85 -42.31 41.37
CA GLY A 171 55.02 -42.53 40.18
C GLY A 171 54.10 -43.74 40.29
N HIS A 172 52.80 -43.51 40.12
CA HIS A 172 51.85 -44.44 39.51
C HIS A 172 50.65 -43.62 38.97
N GLY A 173 50.69 -43.27 37.67
CA GLY A 173 49.55 -42.64 37.00
C GLY A 173 48.49 -43.69 36.65
N GLY A 174 47.53 -43.91 37.55
CA GLY A 174 46.32 -44.67 37.24
C GLY A 174 45.29 -43.79 36.55
N TYR A 175 44.87 -44.17 35.35
CA TYR A 175 43.69 -43.61 34.69
C TYR A 175 42.45 -43.92 35.55
N LEU A 176 41.68 -42.89 35.94
CA LEU A 176 40.30 -43.08 36.36
C LEU A 176 39.40 -42.49 35.29
N GLY A 177 38.63 -43.39 34.68
CA GLY A 177 37.66 -43.10 33.64
C GLY A 177 36.46 -42.32 34.15
N ASN A 178 35.83 -41.63 33.20
CA ASN A 178 34.58 -40.93 33.39
C ASN A 178 33.44 -41.91 33.74
N ILE A 179 32.64 -41.53 34.73
CA ILE A 179 31.20 -41.84 34.78
C ILE A 179 30.46 -40.52 34.61
#